data_AF-A0A8H7K2U1-F1
#
_entry.id   AF-A0A8H7K2U1-F1
#
_cell.length_a   1.000
_cell.length_b   1.000
_cell.length_c   1.000
_cell.angle_alpha   90.00
_cell.angle_beta   90.00
_cell.angle_gamma   90.00
#
_symmetry.space_group_name_H-M   'P 1'
#
loop_
_entity.id
_entity.type
_entity.pdbx_description
1 polymer ?
#
loop_
_entity_poly.entity_id
_entity_poly.type
_entity_poly.pdbx_seq_one_letter_code
_entity_poly.pdbx_strand_id
1 'polypeptide(L)'
;MADKSETASSGSKKQIILNAFVMNTPGHLSPGQWRHPRNKTDQYTKLSFWTELAQLLDKANFHAMFIADTLGPYDVYKGPAMLCPP
;
A
#
# COMPACT_ATOMS: atom_id res chain seq x y z
N MET A 1 -50.96 27.00 15.62
CA MET A 1 -50.12 25.78 15.58
C MET A 1 -49.25 25.91 14.35
N ALA A 2 -47.98 26.26 14.52
CA ALA A 2 -47.05 26.43 13.40
C ALA A 2 -46.41 25.07 13.10
N ASP A 3 -46.67 24.57 11.89
CA ASP A 3 -46.03 23.39 11.33
C ASP A 3 -44.56 23.72 11.03
N LYS A 4 -43.63 23.07 11.74
CA LYS A 4 -42.20 23.11 11.45
C LYS A 4 -41.86 21.86 10.65
N SER A 5 -41.94 21.94 9.33
CA SER A 5 -41.34 20.92 8.47
C SER A 5 -39.82 21.11 8.46
N GLU A 6 -39.12 20.33 9.26
CA GLU A 6 -37.66 20.30 9.32
C GLU A 6 -37.15 19.52 8.09
N THR A 7 -36.73 20.24 7.05
CA THR A 7 -36.11 19.63 5.86
C THR A 7 -34.72 19.11 6.24
N ALA A 8 -34.61 17.80 6.44
CA ALA A 8 -33.33 17.11 6.62
C ALA A 8 -32.42 17.39 5.41
N SER A 9 -31.24 17.97 5.65
CA SER A 9 -30.25 18.17 4.60
C SER A 9 -29.71 16.80 4.15
N SER A 10 -29.91 16.47 2.89
CA SER A 10 -29.33 15.28 2.25
C SER A 10 -27.82 15.51 2.04
N GLY A 11 -27.04 15.42 3.11
CA GLY A 11 -25.58 15.52 3.03
C GLY A 11 -25.03 14.50 2.04
N SER A 12 -24.23 14.94 1.06
CA SER A 12 -23.65 14.06 0.03
C SER A 12 -22.92 12.89 0.70
N LYS A 13 -23.12 11.66 0.18
CA LYS A 13 -22.41 10.48 0.69
C LYS A 13 -20.90 10.70 0.62
N LYS A 14 -20.22 10.56 1.76
CA LYS A 14 -18.76 10.63 1.83
C LYS A 14 -18.15 9.55 0.95
N GLN A 15 -17.15 9.92 0.15
CA GLN A 15 -16.41 9.00 -0.70
C GLN A 15 -15.29 8.34 0.10
N ILE A 16 -15.00 7.07 -0.21
CA ILE A 16 -13.87 6.34 0.39
C ILE A 16 -12.62 6.68 -0.40
N ILE A 17 -11.57 7.09 0.31
CA ILE A 17 -10.23 7.29 -0.27
C ILE A 17 -9.54 5.92 -0.28
N LEU A 18 -9.12 5.49 -1.46
CA LEU A 18 -8.42 4.23 -1.68
C LEU A 18 -6.97 4.50 -2.07
N ASN A 19 -6.03 4.08 -1.22
CA ASN A 19 -4.60 4.17 -1.47
C ASN A 19 -3.99 2.77 -1.58
N ALA A 20 -3.07 2.60 -2.52
CA ALA A 20 -2.29 1.38 -2.64
C ALA A 20 -1.10 1.45 -1.68
N PHE A 21 -1.03 0.53 -0.72
CA PHE A 21 0.03 0.53 0.28
C PHE A 21 1.20 -0.36 -0.14
N VAL A 22 2.35 0.27 -0.41
CA VAL A 22 3.54 -0.37 -0.98
C VAL A 22 4.80 0.05 -0.25
N MET A 23 5.89 -0.66 -0.48
CA MET A 23 7.20 -0.36 0.07
C MET A 23 8.27 -0.82 -0.93
N ASN A 24 9.38 -0.10 -1.03
CA ASN A 24 10.48 -0.42 -1.96
C ASN A 24 11.34 -1.61 -1.48
N THR A 25 10.73 -2.79 -1.42
CA THR A 25 11.29 -4.04 -0.87
C THR A 25 10.64 -5.24 -1.57
N PRO A 26 11.29 -6.41 -1.65
CA PRO A 26 10.66 -7.61 -2.19
C PRO A 26 9.49 -8.13 -1.32
N GLY A 27 9.43 -7.76 -0.04
CA GLY A 27 8.36 -8.18 0.88
C GLY A 27 8.03 -7.10 1.92
N HIS A 28 6.76 -6.68 1.96
CA HIS A 28 6.26 -5.65 2.88
C HIS A 28 5.54 -6.27 4.08
N LEU A 29 4.23 -6.54 3.98
CA LEU A 29 3.42 -7.04 5.10
C LEU A 29 3.19 -8.56 5.11
N SER A 30 3.52 -9.25 4.03
CA SER A 30 3.24 -10.69 3.86
C SER A 30 4.53 -11.47 3.60
N PRO A 31 5.26 -11.85 4.66
CA PRO A 31 6.51 -12.60 4.54
C PRO A 31 6.35 -13.87 3.70
N GLY A 32 7.30 -14.14 2.82
CA GLY A 32 7.34 -15.34 1.97
C GLY A 32 6.45 -15.32 0.72
N GLN A 33 5.45 -14.44 0.62
CA GLN A 33 4.56 -14.37 -0.55
C GLN A 33 5.25 -13.96 -1.85
N TRP A 34 6.44 -13.35 -1.76
CA TRP A 34 7.27 -13.02 -2.93
C TRP A 34 7.66 -14.28 -3.75
N ARG A 35 7.64 -15.47 -3.13
CA ARG A 35 7.94 -16.74 -3.80
C ARG A 35 6.79 -17.29 -4.64
N HIS A 36 5.58 -16.74 -4.51
CA HIS A 36 4.43 -17.23 -5.25
C HIS A 36 4.62 -16.91 -6.74
N PRO A 37 4.36 -17.85 -7.68
CA PRO A 37 4.66 -17.67 -9.11
C PRO A 37 3.92 -16.50 -9.80
N ARG A 38 2.82 -16.04 -9.20
CA ARG A 38 2.08 -14.83 -9.64
C ARG A 38 2.57 -13.52 -9.04
N ASN A 39 3.44 -13.59 -8.03
CA ASN A 39 4.00 -12.39 -7.42
C ASN A 39 5.12 -11.84 -8.32
N LYS A 40 5.23 -10.52 -8.38
CA LYS A 40 6.23 -9.79 -9.17
C LYS A 40 7.07 -8.82 -8.33
N THR A 41 6.93 -8.84 -7.00
CA THR A 41 7.61 -7.88 -6.11
C THR A 41 9.12 -8.10 -6.04
N ASP A 42 9.63 -9.23 -6.53
CA ASP A 42 11.06 -9.45 -6.78
C ASP A 42 11.65 -8.44 -7.79
N GLN A 43 10.81 -7.80 -8.60
CA GLN A 43 11.19 -6.80 -9.58
C GLN A 43 11.19 -5.35 -9.06
N TYR A 44 11.06 -5.13 -7.74
CA TYR A 44 10.98 -3.80 -7.11
C TYR A 44 12.15 -2.86 -7.44
N THR A 45 13.30 -3.38 -7.87
CA THR A 45 14.45 -2.56 -8.30
C THR A 45 14.33 -2.02 -9.73
N LYS A 46 13.33 -2.47 -10.50
CA LYS A 46 13.09 -2.00 -11.88
C LYS A 46 12.15 -0.80 -11.87
N LEU A 47 12.51 0.25 -12.60
CA LEU A 47 11.61 1.40 -12.80
C LEU A 47 10.28 0.99 -13.47
N SER A 48 10.35 0.05 -14.42
CA SER A 48 9.16 -0.42 -15.16
C SER A 48 8.09 -1.01 -14.24
N PHE A 49 8.50 -1.72 -13.19
CA PHE A 49 7.60 -2.29 -12.18
C PHE A 49 6.74 -1.20 -11.53
N TRP A 50 7.37 -0.09 -11.12
CA TRP A 50 6.67 1.03 -10.49
C TRP A 50 5.81 1.81 -11.47
N THR A 51 6.28 2.06 -12.69
CA THR A 51 5.50 2.79 -13.70
C THR A 51 4.27 2.00 -14.16
N GLU A 52 4.39 0.67 -14.31
CA GLU A 52 3.26 -0.21 -14.64
C GLU A 52 2.23 -0.26 -13.51
N LEU A 53 2.70 -0.32 -12.25
CA LEU A 53 1.81 -0.28 -11.08
C LEU A 53 1.07 1.06 -10.98
N ALA A 54 1.75 2.18 -11.17
CA ALA A 54 1.13 3.51 -11.15
C ALA A 54 0.04 3.63 -12.23
N GLN A 55 0.33 3.18 -13.46
CA GLN A 55 -0.66 3.17 -14.55
C GLN A 55 -1.85 2.25 -14.27
N LEU A 56 -1.64 1.10 -13.61
CA LEU A 56 -2.71 0.19 -13.21
C LEU A 56 -3.63 0.84 -12.17
N LEU A 57 -3.06 1.50 -11.17
CA LEU A 57 -3.78 2.14 -10.09
C LEU A 57 -4.58 3.37 -10.57
N ASP A 58 -3.99 4.16 -11.45
CA ASP A 58 -4.65 5.30 -12.11
C ASP A 58 -5.88 4.84 -12.91
N LYS A 59 -5.74 3.79 -13.73
CA LYS A 59 -6.87 3.17 -14.46
C LYS A 59 -7.96 2.61 -13.53
N ALA A 60 -7.61 2.23 -12.31
CA ALA A 60 -8.52 1.69 -11.30
C ALA A 60 -9.12 2.78 -10.38
N ASN A 61 -8.84 4.07 -10.63
CA ASN A 61 -9.29 5.21 -9.82
C ASN A 61 -8.83 5.15 -8.35
N PHE A 62 -7.63 4.63 -8.10
CA PHE A 62 -6.97 4.81 -6.81
C PHE A 62 -6.57 6.28 -6.63
N HIS A 63 -6.64 6.77 -5.40
CA HIS A 63 -6.36 8.17 -5.08
C HIS A 63 -4.86 8.43 -5.00
N ALA A 64 -4.11 7.50 -4.43
CA ALA A 64 -2.66 7.61 -4.30
C ALA A 64 -1.97 6.25 -4.14
N MET A 65 -0.67 6.25 -4.39
CA MET A 65 0.26 5.26 -3.86
C MET A 65 0.84 5.78 -2.55
N PHE A 66 0.69 4.99 -1.49
CA PHE A 66 1.35 5.26 -0.21
C PHE A 66 2.59 4.38 -0.11
N ILE A 67 3.78 5.00 -0.15
CA ILE A 67 5.06 4.30 -0.17
C ILE A 67 5.70 4.40 1.22
N ALA A 68 5.76 3.28 1.93
CA ALA A 68 6.49 3.17 3.20
C ALA A 68 8.00 3.06 2.98
N ASP A 69 8.76 3.35 4.03
CA ASP A 69 10.21 3.17 4.07
C ASP A 69 10.72 2.92 5.49
N THR A 70 11.90 2.29 5.59
CA THR A 70 12.64 2.06 6.82
C THR A 70 14.13 2.23 6.55
N LEU A 71 14.85 2.95 7.41
CA LEU A 71 16.30 3.15 7.27
C LEU A 71 17.14 2.02 7.87
N GLY A 72 16.53 1.08 8.59
CA GLY A 72 17.22 0.01 9.31
C GLY A 72 16.58 -1.36 9.06
N PRO A 73 17.36 -2.44 9.24
CA PRO A 73 16.85 -3.81 9.10
C PRO A 73 15.99 -4.22 10.31
N TYR A 74 15.21 -5.29 10.13
CA TYR A 74 14.49 -5.94 11.22
C TYR A 74 15.41 -7.00 11.88
N ASP A 75 16.08 -6.64 12.98
CA ASP A 75 17.20 -7.40 13.57
C ASP A 75 16.94 -8.01 14.95
N VAL A 76 15.76 -7.78 15.52
CA VAL A 76 15.39 -8.25 16.87
C VAL A 76 15.29 -9.78 16.93
N TYR A 77 14.61 -10.40 15.96
CA TYR A 77 14.39 -11.85 15.96
C TYR A 77 15.68 -12.60 15.59
N LYS A 78 16.16 -13.48 16.49
CA LYS A 78 17.44 -14.22 16.38
C LYS A 78 18.70 -13.34 16.33
N GLY A 79 18.57 -12.06 16.65
CA GLY A 79 19.68 -11.13 16.80
C GLY A 79 20.32 -10.65 15.49
N PRO A 80 21.16 -9.61 15.56
CA PRO A 80 21.72 -8.92 14.39
C PRO A 80 22.74 -9.75 13.59
N ALA A 81 23.30 -10.81 14.17
CA ALA A 81 24.25 -11.69 13.49
C ALA A 81 23.66 -12.37 12.23
N MET A 82 22.33 -12.49 12.12
CA MET A 82 21.67 -13.02 10.93
C MET A 82 21.77 -12.11 9.70
N LEU A 83 22.05 -10.81 9.90
CA LEU A 83 22.17 -9.84 8.80
C LEU A 83 23.53 -9.90 8.09
N CYS A 84 24.55 -10.43 8.76
CA CYS A 84 25.88 -10.62 8.22
C CYS A 84 26.38 -12.01 8.64
N PRO A 85 25.97 -13.07 7.91
CA PRO A 85 26.53 -14.40 8.12
C PRO A 85 28.06 -14.36 7.98
N PRO A 86 28.83 -15.15 8.75
CA PRO A 86 30.29 -15.19 8.64
C PRO A 86 30.78 -15.58 7.25
#